data_AF-A0A7Z9XPC4-F1
#
_entry.id   AF-A0A7Z9XPC4-F1
#
_cell.length_a   1.000
_cell.length_b   1.000
_cell.length_c   1.000
_cell.angle_alpha   90.00
_cell.angle_beta   90.00
_cell.angle_gamma   90.00
#
_symmetry.space_group_name_H-M   'P 1'
#
loop_
_entity.id
_entity.type
_entity.pdbx_description
1 polymer ?
#
loop_
_entity_poly.entity_id
_entity_poly.type
_entity_poly.pdbx_seq_one_letter_code
_entity_poly.pdbx_strand_id
1 'polypeptide(L)'
;MMMNPLIKDSPAPIPHHTSSPRHRPAPGKVARGVSSFSKGVTLLLLLALLSGCGFHPRGETTRPATAISPVFITGLPDSNRFVRALRHQLALSGVSLATDASQAATILHLSKLDRRRSVFSVNANNKAVEHEIRHSLRFSVEHPPGNRVLNNQELNARYIVYDPGGELLGRTREAELRTQDAYRGLAQRLITRLSKIR
;
A
#
# COMPACT_ATOMS: atom_id res chain seq x y z
N MET A 1 -29.89 51.27 39.78
CA MET A 1 -28.97 50.48 40.63
C MET A 1 -28.13 49.63 39.68
N MET A 2 -26.92 50.09 39.35
CA MET A 2 -25.64 49.69 40.00
C MET A 2 -25.19 48.31 39.51
N MET A 3 -23.97 48.04 39.03
CA MET A 3 -22.76 48.83 38.80
C MET A 3 -21.83 47.91 37.97
N ASN A 4 -21.14 48.41 36.95
CA ASN A 4 -20.04 47.70 36.28
C ASN A 4 -18.78 48.58 36.44
N PRO A 5 -17.69 48.13 37.09
CA PRO A 5 -16.54 48.99 37.30
C PRO A 5 -15.55 48.90 36.14
N LEU A 6 -15.24 50.09 35.63
CA LEU A 6 -14.09 50.46 34.81
C LEU A 6 -12.78 50.09 35.51
N ILE A 7 -11.84 49.48 34.79
CA ILE A 7 -10.40 49.55 35.12
C ILE A 7 -9.68 50.13 33.91
N LYS A 8 -9.03 51.26 34.20
CA LYS A 8 -8.35 52.20 33.32
C LYS A 8 -6.88 52.15 33.73
N ASP A 9 -6.03 51.53 32.94
CA ASP A 9 -4.59 51.59 33.15
C ASP A 9 -3.96 52.54 32.14
N SER A 10 -3.54 53.69 32.67
CA SER A 10 -2.78 54.73 32.00
C SER A 10 -1.35 54.69 32.56
N PRO A 11 -0.30 54.50 31.76
CA PRO A 11 1.06 54.49 32.28
C PRO A 11 1.62 55.90 32.48
N ALA A 12 2.23 56.09 33.65
CA ALA A 12 2.89 57.31 34.13
C ALA A 12 4.32 57.48 33.54
N PRO A 13 4.94 58.67 33.70
CA PRO A 13 5.94 59.21 32.78
C PRO A 13 7.39 58.85 33.10
N ILE A 14 8.23 59.08 32.09
CA ILE A 14 9.66 58.77 32.00
C ILE A 14 10.50 59.83 32.75
N PRO A 15 11.52 59.46 33.54
CA PRO A 15 12.53 60.41 34.02
C PRO A 15 13.63 60.68 32.98
N HIS A 16 13.89 61.96 32.77
CA HIS A 16 14.96 62.51 31.95
C HIS A 16 16.29 62.48 32.72
N HIS A 17 17.35 61.92 32.11
CA HIS A 17 18.72 62.22 32.51
C HIS A 17 19.53 62.79 31.35
N THR A 18 20.19 63.88 31.72
CA THR A 18 20.92 64.90 30.97
C THR A 18 22.11 64.39 30.16
N SER A 19 22.31 64.99 28.99
CA SER A 19 23.44 64.80 28.08
C SER A 19 24.60 65.75 28.40
N SER A 20 25.85 65.26 28.28
CA SER A 20 26.99 66.06 27.79
C SER A 20 28.20 65.17 27.44
N PRO A 21 29.06 65.58 26.49
CA PRO A 21 29.69 64.67 25.54
C PRO A 21 31.15 64.32 25.87
N ARG A 22 31.63 63.18 25.35
CA ARG A 22 33.07 62.94 25.20
C ARG A 22 33.39 62.14 23.94
N HIS A 23 34.56 62.48 23.39
CA HIS A 23 35.04 62.31 22.03
C HIS A 23 35.25 60.87 21.51
N ARG A 24 35.24 60.79 20.16
CA ARG A 24 35.39 59.64 19.23
C ARG A 24 36.59 58.71 19.48
N PRO A 25 36.55 57.47 18.94
CA PRO A 25 37.22 57.27 17.63
C PRO A 25 36.31 56.64 16.54
N ALA A 26 36.81 56.74 15.31
CA ALA A 26 36.16 56.47 14.03
C ALA A 26 35.57 55.05 13.86
N PRO A 27 34.59 54.85 12.95
CA PRO A 27 34.00 53.55 12.69
C PRO A 27 35.01 52.61 12.03
N GLY A 28 35.46 51.61 12.78
CA GLY A 28 36.00 50.38 12.20
C GLY A 28 34.92 49.77 11.32
N LYS A 29 35.19 49.68 10.02
CA LYS A 29 34.31 49.04 9.04
C LYS A 29 34.10 47.58 9.46
N VAL A 30 32.93 47.26 10.04
CA VAL A 30 32.47 45.88 10.08
C VAL A 30 32.06 45.55 8.64
N ALA A 31 33.00 44.96 7.91
CA ALA A 31 32.73 44.42 6.60
C ALA A 31 31.57 43.44 6.73
N ARG A 32 30.39 43.82 6.21
CA ARG A 32 29.32 42.89 5.87
C ARG A 32 29.82 42.07 4.69
N GLY A 33 30.69 41.12 4.97
CA GLY A 33 30.89 39.97 4.13
C GLY A 33 29.67 39.07 4.33
N VAL A 34 28.58 39.35 3.62
CA VAL A 34 27.61 38.29 3.32
C VAL A 34 28.38 37.33 2.43
N SER A 35 29.05 36.39 3.08
CA SER A 35 29.96 35.45 2.47
C SER A 35 29.19 34.70 1.39
N SER A 36 29.66 34.80 0.14
CA SER A 36 29.22 33.96 -0.97
C SER A 36 29.39 32.45 -0.70
N PHE A 37 30.01 32.11 0.43
CA PHE A 37 30.14 30.77 1.02
C PHE A 37 28.82 30.19 1.55
N SER A 38 27.81 31.02 1.87
CA SER A 38 26.51 30.56 2.40
C SER A 38 25.66 29.88 1.31
N LYS A 39 25.67 30.39 0.07
CA LYS A 39 24.84 29.83 -1.02
C LYS A 39 25.27 28.42 -1.41
N GLY A 40 26.58 28.16 -1.43
CA GLY A 40 27.14 26.84 -1.73
C GLY A 40 26.76 25.79 -0.68
N VAL A 41 26.85 26.14 0.60
CA VAL A 41 26.47 25.24 1.71
C VAL A 41 24.97 24.97 1.71
N THR A 42 24.12 25.98 1.49
CA THR A 42 22.67 25.79 1.39
C THR A 42 22.30 24.92 0.20
N LEU A 43 22.92 25.12 -0.96
CA LEU A 43 22.69 24.30 -2.15
C LEU A 43 23.11 22.84 -1.91
N LEU A 44 24.28 22.63 -1.32
CA LEU A 44 24.82 21.29 -1.04
C LEU A 44 23.96 20.54 0.01
N LEU A 45 23.42 21.25 0.99
CA LEU A 45 22.43 20.72 1.93
C LEU A 45 21.15 20.31 1.20
N LEU A 46 20.59 21.16 0.35
CA LEU A 46 19.40 20.82 -0.45
C LEU A 46 19.61 19.60 -1.37
N LEU A 47 20.79 19.46 -2.00
CA LEU A 47 21.10 18.29 -2.81
C LEU A 47 21.21 17.00 -1.97
N ALA A 48 21.76 17.08 -0.75
CA ALA A 48 21.83 15.94 0.15
C ALA A 48 20.44 15.47 0.61
N LEU A 49 19.51 16.40 0.84
CA LEU A 49 18.10 16.06 1.15
C LEU A 49 17.39 15.37 -0.03
N LEU A 50 17.76 15.66 -1.29
CA LEU A 50 17.19 14.99 -2.46
C LEU A 50 17.70 13.55 -2.65
N SER A 51 18.93 13.24 -2.23
CA SER A 51 19.52 11.89 -2.32
C SER A 51 19.03 10.90 -1.25
N GLY A 52 18.20 11.36 -0.30
CA GLY A 52 17.77 10.61 0.88
C GLY A 52 16.37 9.98 0.81
N CYS A 53 15.67 10.06 -0.32
CA CYS A 53 14.44 9.30 -0.52
C CYS A 53 14.81 7.81 -0.55
N GLY A 54 14.87 7.14 0.61
CA GLY A 54 15.36 5.77 0.84
C GLY A 54 14.64 4.64 0.10
N PHE A 55 14.15 4.89 -1.12
CA PHE A 55 13.77 3.92 -2.11
C PHE A 55 15.02 3.19 -2.59
N HIS A 56 15.30 2.07 -1.94
CA HIS A 56 16.12 1.05 -2.58
C HIS A 56 15.21 0.34 -3.61
N PRO A 57 15.52 0.37 -4.93
CA PRO A 57 14.84 -0.52 -5.85
C PRO A 57 14.96 -1.91 -5.25
N ARG A 58 13.82 -2.59 -5.07
CA ARG A 58 13.83 -3.99 -4.64
C ARG A 58 14.68 -4.67 -5.71
N GLY A 59 15.95 -4.96 -5.41
CA GLY A 59 16.85 -5.61 -6.35
C GLY A 59 16.17 -6.87 -6.88
N GLU A 60 16.71 -7.47 -7.93
CA GLU A 60 16.21 -8.78 -8.39
C GLU A 60 16.31 -9.77 -7.22
N THR A 61 15.25 -9.88 -6.43
CA THR A 61 15.16 -10.87 -5.37
C THR A 61 15.11 -12.16 -6.12
N THR A 62 16.24 -12.87 -6.16
CA THR A 62 16.43 -14.17 -6.79
C THR A 62 15.14 -14.94 -6.66
N ARG A 63 14.43 -15.06 -7.79
CA ARG A 63 13.01 -15.39 -7.90
C ARG A 63 12.69 -16.62 -7.04
N PRO A 64 12.19 -16.47 -5.80
CA PRO A 64 12.15 -17.61 -4.87
C PRO A 64 11.14 -18.67 -5.31
N ALA A 65 10.28 -18.33 -6.27
CA ALA A 65 9.33 -19.23 -6.87
C ALA A 65 9.95 -20.29 -7.80
N THR A 66 11.24 -20.24 -8.16
CA THR A 66 11.89 -21.37 -8.88
C THR A 66 12.05 -22.60 -8.01
N ALA A 67 12.26 -22.44 -6.70
CA ALA A 67 12.54 -23.56 -5.80
C ALA A 67 11.38 -24.58 -5.74
N ILE A 68 10.15 -24.10 -5.93
CA ILE A 68 8.92 -24.90 -5.93
C ILE A 68 8.56 -25.45 -7.31
N SER A 69 9.34 -25.13 -8.35
CA SER A 69 9.06 -25.46 -9.74
C SER A 69 9.50 -26.90 -10.06
N PRO A 70 8.76 -27.66 -10.89
CA PRO A 70 7.46 -27.35 -11.47
C PRO A 70 6.27 -27.53 -10.49
N VAL A 71 5.23 -26.73 -10.68
CA VAL A 71 4.00 -26.77 -9.86
C VAL A 71 2.87 -27.46 -10.61
N PHE A 72 2.23 -28.44 -9.99
CA PHE A 72 0.96 -29.02 -10.46
C PHE A 72 -0.21 -28.39 -9.70
N ILE A 73 -1.24 -27.95 -10.42
CA ILE A 73 -2.43 -27.31 -9.84
C ILE A 73 -3.60 -28.28 -9.96
N THR A 74 -4.30 -28.53 -8.85
CA THR A 74 -5.46 -29.42 -8.80
C THR A 74 -6.60 -28.84 -7.95
N GLY A 75 -7.75 -29.51 -7.91
CA GLY A 75 -8.93 -29.17 -7.11
C GLY A 75 -9.98 -28.33 -7.86
N LEU A 76 -9.58 -27.17 -8.40
CA LEU A 76 -10.46 -26.36 -9.26
C LEU A 76 -10.23 -26.71 -10.74
N PRO A 77 -11.28 -26.65 -11.59
CA PRO A 77 -11.14 -26.99 -13.01
C PRO A 77 -10.30 -25.95 -13.75
N ASP A 78 -9.62 -26.40 -14.81
CA ASP A 78 -8.76 -25.56 -15.66
C ASP A 78 -9.48 -24.38 -16.32
N SER A 79 -10.78 -24.54 -16.59
CA SER A 79 -11.64 -23.49 -17.15
C SER A 79 -11.96 -22.38 -16.14
N ASN A 80 -11.70 -22.60 -14.84
CA ASN A 80 -11.94 -21.61 -13.80
C ASN A 80 -11.09 -20.34 -14.06
N ARG A 81 -11.75 -19.18 -14.04
CA ARG A 81 -11.11 -17.89 -14.33
C ARG A 81 -9.95 -17.56 -13.38
N PHE A 82 -10.05 -17.97 -12.11
CA PHE A 82 -8.95 -17.80 -11.16
C PHE A 82 -7.77 -18.71 -11.49
N VAL A 83 -8.01 -19.98 -11.84
CA VAL A 83 -6.94 -20.93 -12.22
C VAL A 83 -6.17 -20.42 -13.44
N ARG A 84 -6.88 -19.91 -14.46
CA ARG A 84 -6.25 -19.27 -15.62
C ARG A 84 -5.40 -18.06 -15.24
N ALA A 85 -5.91 -17.18 -14.39
CA ALA A 85 -5.17 -16.03 -13.90
C ALA A 85 -3.93 -16.44 -13.08
N LEU A 86 -4.06 -17.46 -12.24
CA LEU A 86 -2.96 -18.00 -11.45
C LEU A 86 -1.85 -18.60 -12.33
N ARG A 87 -2.21 -19.43 -13.32
CA ARG A 87 -1.25 -19.99 -14.28
C ARG A 87 -0.47 -18.90 -15.01
N HIS A 88 -1.17 -17.87 -15.46
CA HIS A 88 -0.53 -16.72 -16.09
C HIS A 88 0.45 -16.02 -15.14
N GLN A 89 0.07 -15.78 -13.88
CA GLN A 89 0.96 -15.13 -12.90
C GLN A 89 2.16 -16.02 -12.50
N LEU A 90 1.97 -17.34 -12.42
CA LEU A 90 3.06 -18.30 -12.20
C LEU A 90 4.06 -18.27 -13.36
N ALA A 91 3.58 -18.26 -14.60
CA ALA A 91 4.42 -18.14 -15.79
C ALA A 91 5.19 -16.82 -15.84
N LEU A 92 4.55 -15.68 -15.53
CA LEU A 92 5.22 -14.39 -15.40
C LEU A 92 6.27 -14.40 -14.28
N SER A 93 5.99 -15.14 -13.21
CA SER A 93 6.93 -15.37 -12.11
C SER A 93 7.93 -16.48 -12.44
N GLY A 94 8.05 -16.92 -13.70
CA GLY A 94 8.93 -17.94 -14.27
C GLY A 94 8.81 -19.36 -13.68
N VAL A 95 7.70 -19.66 -13.00
CA VAL A 95 7.42 -20.99 -12.45
C VAL A 95 6.85 -21.85 -13.56
N SER A 96 7.48 -23.00 -13.82
CA SER A 96 6.96 -23.98 -14.77
C SER A 96 5.77 -24.74 -14.16
N LEU A 97 4.80 -25.07 -15.02
CA LEU A 97 3.66 -25.89 -14.64
C LEU A 97 3.92 -27.33 -15.06
N ALA A 98 3.66 -28.28 -14.16
CA ALA A 98 3.66 -29.70 -14.50
C ALA A 98 2.30 -30.08 -15.10
N THR A 99 2.31 -31.00 -16.07
CA THR A 99 1.09 -31.58 -16.66
C THR A 99 0.46 -32.61 -15.73
N ASP A 100 1.28 -33.33 -14.97
CA ASP A 100 0.87 -34.40 -14.07
C ASP A 100 1.52 -34.26 -12.69
N ALA A 101 0.85 -34.79 -11.67
CA ALA A 101 1.34 -34.77 -10.30
C ALA A 101 2.68 -35.50 -10.13
N SER A 102 2.95 -36.53 -10.94
CA SER A 102 4.20 -37.31 -10.90
C SER A 102 5.43 -36.53 -11.37
N GLN A 103 5.22 -35.47 -12.17
CA GLN A 103 6.29 -34.62 -12.69
C GLN A 103 6.47 -33.35 -11.84
N ALA A 104 5.68 -33.18 -10.78
CA ALA A 104 5.62 -31.96 -10.00
C ALA A 104 6.60 -31.99 -8.83
N ALA A 105 7.35 -30.91 -8.63
CA ALA A 105 8.07 -30.67 -7.38
C ALA A 105 7.11 -30.19 -6.28
N THR A 106 6.01 -29.54 -6.66
CA THR A 106 5.01 -29.01 -5.72
C THR A 106 3.61 -29.29 -6.22
N ILE A 107 2.74 -29.79 -5.34
CA ILE A 107 1.31 -29.95 -5.62
C ILE A 107 0.55 -28.86 -4.89
N LEU A 108 -0.10 -27.98 -5.66
CA LEU A 108 -1.00 -26.95 -5.17
C LEU A 108 -2.44 -27.44 -5.33
N HIS A 109 -3.10 -27.73 -4.22
CA HIS A 109 -4.51 -28.13 -4.21
C HIS A 109 -5.40 -26.93 -3.88
N LEU A 110 -6.19 -26.48 -4.86
CA LEU A 110 -7.16 -25.40 -4.70
C LEU A 110 -8.51 -26.00 -4.31
N SER A 111 -8.79 -26.05 -3.02
CA SER A 111 -9.97 -26.75 -2.50
C SER A 111 -11.28 -26.01 -2.78
N LYS A 112 -11.28 -24.68 -2.67
CA LYS A 112 -12.50 -23.88 -2.88
C LYS A 112 -12.19 -22.43 -3.20
N LEU A 113 -12.97 -21.85 -4.12
CA LEU A 113 -13.01 -20.41 -4.34
C LEU A 113 -14.47 -19.94 -4.22
N ASP A 114 -14.76 -19.21 -3.15
CA ASP A 114 -16.09 -18.67 -2.88
C ASP A 114 -16.17 -17.19 -3.21
N ARG A 115 -17.35 -16.72 -3.63
CA ARG A 115 -17.70 -15.30 -3.73
C ARG A 115 -18.92 -15.02 -2.86
N ARG A 116 -18.82 -14.07 -1.94
CA ARG A 116 -19.91 -13.62 -1.08
C ARG A 116 -20.19 -12.14 -1.32
N ARG A 117 -21.47 -11.77 -1.38
CA ARG A 117 -21.94 -10.37 -1.37
C ARG A 117 -22.67 -10.11 -0.05
N SER A 118 -22.37 -9.01 0.61
CA SER A 118 -23.04 -8.58 1.84
C SER A 118 -23.28 -7.07 1.82
N VAL A 119 -24.29 -6.59 2.54
CA VAL A 119 -24.53 -5.15 2.71
C VAL A 119 -23.35 -4.55 3.48
N PHE A 120 -22.81 -3.45 2.95
CA PHE A 120 -21.76 -2.67 3.61
C PHE A 120 -22.34 -1.40 4.23
N SER A 121 -23.24 -0.71 3.53
CA SER A 121 -23.93 0.48 4.04
C SER A 121 -25.35 0.63 3.49
N VAL A 122 -26.15 1.44 4.20
CA VAL A 122 -27.52 1.79 3.87
C VAL A 122 -27.68 3.32 3.81
N ASN A 123 -28.66 3.81 3.05
CA ASN A 123 -29.01 5.24 2.99
C ASN A 123 -30.00 5.64 4.09
N ALA A 124 -30.41 6.93 4.11
CA ALA A 124 -31.34 7.50 5.10
C ALA A 124 -32.71 6.80 5.17
N ASN A 125 -33.12 6.13 4.10
CA ASN A 125 -34.36 5.35 4.03
C ASN A 125 -34.13 3.85 4.36
N ASN A 126 -33.00 3.51 4.97
CA ASN A 126 -32.56 2.16 5.30
C ASN A 126 -32.47 1.20 4.10
N LYS A 127 -32.23 1.73 2.88
CA LYS A 127 -32.00 0.92 1.67
C LYS A 127 -30.51 0.67 1.49
N ALA A 128 -30.12 -0.57 1.17
CA ALA A 128 -28.74 -0.91 0.85
C ALA A 128 -28.27 -0.13 -0.39
N VAL A 129 -27.12 0.54 -0.27
CA VAL A 129 -26.51 1.32 -1.35
C VAL A 129 -25.06 0.93 -1.61
N GLU A 130 -24.38 0.30 -0.65
CA GLU A 130 -23.08 -0.30 -0.87
C GLU A 130 -23.05 -1.75 -0.43
N HIS A 131 -22.28 -2.54 -1.16
CA HIS A 131 -22.09 -3.95 -0.90
C HIS A 131 -20.61 -4.31 -0.86
N GLU A 132 -20.22 -5.09 0.14
CA GLU A 132 -18.92 -5.76 0.12
C GLU A 132 -19.03 -7.01 -0.75
N ILE A 133 -18.12 -7.14 -1.71
CA ILE A 133 -17.85 -8.39 -2.42
C ILE A 133 -16.58 -8.97 -1.84
N ARG A 134 -16.66 -10.21 -1.35
CA ARG A 134 -15.53 -10.95 -0.79
C ARG A 134 -15.29 -12.23 -1.59
N HIS A 135 -14.07 -12.42 -2.04
CA HIS A 135 -13.57 -13.67 -2.61
C HIS A 135 -12.68 -14.37 -1.61
N SER A 136 -12.95 -15.66 -1.35
CA SER A 136 -12.25 -16.48 -0.37
C SER A 136 -11.70 -17.73 -1.06
N LEU A 137 -10.38 -17.83 -1.12
CA LEU A 137 -9.66 -18.97 -1.71
C LEU A 137 -9.12 -19.85 -0.60
N ARG A 138 -9.53 -21.12 -0.57
CA ARG A 138 -8.95 -22.16 0.29
C ARG A 138 -8.04 -23.08 -0.50
N PHE A 139 -6.87 -23.36 0.05
CA PHE A 139 -5.88 -24.18 -0.62
C PHE A 139 -4.97 -24.93 0.37
N SER A 140 -4.27 -25.93 -0.13
CA SER A 140 -3.18 -26.63 0.55
C SER A 140 -2.03 -26.87 -0.42
N VAL A 141 -0.84 -27.09 0.13
CA VAL A 141 0.39 -27.28 -0.65
C VAL A 141 1.16 -28.46 -0.10
N GLU A 142 1.64 -29.29 -1.03
CA GLU A 142 2.55 -30.39 -0.74
C GLU A 142 3.88 -30.15 -1.47
N HIS A 143 4.98 -30.23 -0.71
CA HIS A 143 6.34 -30.02 -1.21
C HIS A 143 7.37 -30.77 -0.33
N PRO A 144 8.10 -31.77 -0.86
CA PRO A 144 7.78 -32.50 -2.09
C PRO A 144 6.40 -33.19 -2.00
N PRO A 145 5.87 -33.76 -3.09
CA PRO A 145 4.61 -34.52 -3.06
C PRO A 145 4.56 -35.54 -1.92
N GLY A 146 3.44 -35.58 -1.18
CA GLY A 146 3.30 -36.40 0.03
C GLY A 146 3.73 -35.73 1.34
N ASN A 147 4.48 -34.62 1.28
CA ASN A 147 4.79 -33.80 2.46
C ASN A 147 3.95 -32.51 2.45
N ARG A 148 2.94 -32.44 3.32
CA ARG A 148 2.03 -31.28 3.38
C ARG A 148 2.62 -30.13 4.17
N VAL A 149 3.27 -29.20 3.45
CA VAL A 149 3.89 -28.00 4.02
C VAL A 149 2.90 -26.90 4.39
N LEU A 150 1.78 -26.79 3.68
CA LEU A 150 0.71 -25.83 4.00
C LEU A 150 -0.65 -26.54 3.97
N ASN A 151 -1.37 -26.51 5.09
CA ASN A 151 -2.69 -27.14 5.21
C ASN A 151 -3.79 -26.10 5.44
N ASN A 152 -4.92 -26.28 4.74
CA ASN A 152 -6.15 -25.49 4.88
C ASN A 152 -5.94 -23.97 5.01
N GLN A 153 -5.10 -23.41 4.14
CA GLN A 153 -4.83 -21.98 4.11
C GLN A 153 -5.96 -21.24 3.42
N GLU A 154 -6.25 -20.02 3.87
CA GLU A 154 -7.26 -19.16 3.27
C GLU A 154 -6.68 -17.80 2.87
N LEU A 155 -6.97 -17.35 1.65
CA LEU A 155 -6.69 -16.00 1.17
C LEU A 155 -7.98 -15.28 0.82
N ASN A 156 -8.07 -14.01 1.20
CA ASN A 156 -9.26 -13.19 1.02
C ASN A 156 -8.96 -11.95 0.17
N ALA A 157 -9.81 -11.64 -0.81
CA ALA A 157 -9.86 -10.36 -1.51
C ALA A 157 -11.24 -9.74 -1.31
N ARG A 158 -11.30 -8.44 -0.99
CA ARG A 158 -12.58 -7.74 -0.82
C ARG A 158 -12.57 -6.38 -1.48
N TYR A 159 -13.73 -5.95 -1.95
CA TYR A 159 -13.96 -4.62 -2.49
C TYR A 159 -15.41 -4.19 -2.26
N ILE A 160 -15.66 -2.87 -2.19
CA ILE A 160 -16.99 -2.29 -1.95
C ILE A 160 -17.56 -1.77 -3.26
N VAL A 161 -18.77 -2.16 -3.61
CA VAL A 161 -19.50 -1.72 -4.81
C VAL A 161 -20.67 -0.83 -4.38
N TYR A 162 -20.77 0.34 -4.99
CA TYR A 162 -21.94 1.21 -4.86
C TYR A 162 -23.02 0.78 -5.87
N ASP A 163 -24.20 0.46 -5.35
CA ASP A 163 -25.35 -0.05 -6.12
C ASP A 163 -26.67 0.40 -5.44
N PRO A 164 -27.15 1.64 -5.70
CA PRO A 164 -28.42 2.14 -5.17
C PRO A 164 -29.66 1.65 -5.95
N GLY A 165 -29.50 0.70 -6.90
CA GLY A 165 -30.52 0.32 -7.89
C GLY A 165 -30.59 1.27 -9.10
N GLY A 166 -31.02 0.79 -10.27
CA GLY A 166 -31.47 1.65 -11.38
C GLY A 166 -30.67 1.67 -12.69
N GLU A 167 -29.50 1.03 -12.81
CA GLU A 167 -28.72 1.05 -14.07
C GLU A 167 -27.96 -0.28 -14.28
N LEU A 168 -28.29 -1.05 -15.34
CA LEU A 168 -27.87 -2.47 -15.45
C LEU A 168 -26.71 -2.74 -16.42
N LEU A 169 -26.55 -1.96 -17.49
CA LEU A 169 -25.61 -2.31 -18.58
C LEU A 169 -24.14 -1.97 -18.26
N GLY A 170 -23.84 -0.78 -17.73
CA GLY A 170 -22.46 -0.36 -17.40
C GLY A 170 -21.84 -1.15 -16.23
N ARG A 171 -22.67 -1.61 -15.29
CA ARG A 171 -22.22 -2.27 -14.06
C ARG A 171 -21.66 -3.66 -14.27
N THR A 172 -22.09 -4.37 -15.32
CA THR A 172 -21.62 -5.74 -15.61
C THR A 172 -20.15 -5.76 -16.01
N ARG A 173 -19.71 -4.79 -16.83
CA ARG A 173 -18.30 -4.69 -17.25
C ARG A 173 -17.39 -4.29 -16.09
N GLU A 174 -17.81 -3.31 -15.28
CA GLU A 174 -17.05 -2.91 -14.10
C GLU A 174 -16.93 -4.06 -13.09
N ALA A 175 -18.04 -4.79 -12.83
CA ALA A 175 -18.04 -5.94 -11.93
C ALA A 175 -17.08 -7.05 -12.40
N GLU A 176 -16.99 -7.29 -13.72
CA GLU A 176 -16.05 -8.25 -14.29
C GLU A 176 -14.59 -7.77 -14.11
N LEU A 177 -14.28 -6.49 -14.40
CA LEU A 177 -12.95 -5.93 -14.18
C LEU A 177 -12.51 -6.06 -12.71
N ARG A 178 -13.39 -5.71 -11.76
CA ARG A 178 -13.10 -5.84 -10.33
C ARG A 178 -12.86 -7.29 -9.91
N THR A 179 -13.62 -8.22 -10.49
CA THR A 179 -13.42 -9.66 -10.25
C THR A 179 -12.06 -10.12 -10.77
N GLN A 180 -11.65 -9.66 -11.96
CA GLN A 180 -10.34 -9.98 -12.52
C GLN A 180 -9.19 -9.44 -11.68
N ASP A 181 -9.32 -8.21 -11.19
CA ASP A 181 -8.31 -7.61 -10.29
C ASP A 181 -8.24 -8.33 -8.95
N ALA A 182 -9.39 -8.74 -8.39
CA ALA A 182 -9.42 -9.57 -7.18
C ALA A 182 -8.69 -10.91 -7.39
N TYR A 183 -8.88 -11.57 -8.54
CA TYR A 183 -8.21 -12.82 -8.88
C TYR A 183 -6.70 -12.64 -9.08
N ARG A 184 -6.26 -11.59 -9.78
CA ARG A 184 -4.83 -11.25 -9.90
C ARG A 184 -4.20 -11.01 -8.52
N GLY A 185 -4.88 -10.24 -7.66
CA GLY A 185 -4.42 -9.97 -6.30
C GLY A 185 -4.37 -11.21 -5.40
N LEU A 186 -5.31 -12.15 -5.55
CA LEU A 186 -5.24 -13.45 -4.87
C LEU A 186 -4.09 -14.30 -5.39
N ALA A 187 -3.91 -14.40 -6.71
CA ALA A 187 -2.83 -15.16 -7.32
C ALA A 187 -1.46 -14.67 -6.87
N GLN A 188 -1.22 -13.35 -6.88
CA GLN A 188 0.06 -12.78 -6.44
C GLN A 188 0.36 -13.09 -4.97
N ARG A 189 -0.64 -13.00 -4.09
CA ARG A 189 -0.49 -13.34 -2.68
C ARG A 189 -0.25 -14.83 -2.48
N LEU A 190 -0.91 -15.68 -3.25
CA LEU A 190 -0.67 -17.11 -3.25
C LEU A 190 0.78 -17.42 -3.68
N ILE A 191 1.25 -16.89 -4.82
CA ILE A 191 2.63 -17.08 -5.29
C ILE A 191 3.64 -16.60 -4.25
N THR A 192 3.38 -15.46 -3.60
CA THR A 192 4.21 -14.94 -2.51
C THR A 192 4.26 -15.91 -1.34
N ARG A 193 3.15 -16.58 -1.00
CA ARG A 193 3.14 -17.63 0.04
C ARG A 193 3.96 -18.84 -0.38
N LEU A 194 3.81 -19.29 -1.62
CA LEU A 194 4.57 -20.43 -2.13
C LEU A 194 6.08 -20.16 -2.15
N SER A 195 6.49 -18.93 -2.47
CA SER A 195 7.91 -18.54 -2.49
C SER A 195 8.62 -18.59 -1.13
N LYS A 196 7.88 -18.76 -0.03
CA LYS A 196 8.44 -18.88 1.31
C LYS A 196 8.63 -20.33 1.75
N ILE A 197 8.19 -21.30 0.95
CA ILE A 197 8.39 -22.72 1.19
C ILE A 197 9.87 -23.03 0.91
N ARG A 198 10.49 -23.82 1.79
CA ARG A 198 11.88 -24.28 1.71
C ARG A 198 11.94 -25.77 1.93
#